data_AF-A0A2T2RIV0-F1
#
_entry.id   AF-A0A2T2RIV0-F1
#
_cell.length_a   1.000
_cell.length_b   1.000
_cell.length_c   1.000
_cell.angle_alpha   90.00
_cell.angle_beta   90.00
_cell.angle_gamma   90.00
#
_symmetry.space_group_name_H-M   'P 1'
#
loop_
_entity.id
_entity.type
_entity.pdbx_description
1 polymer ?
#
loop_
_entity_poly.entity_id
_entity_poly.type
_entity_poly.pdbx_seq_one_letter_code
_entity_poly.pdbx_strand_id
1 'polypeptide(L)'
;MATGHNLDDEASQLLGNLLRWQTAFLSRQDVALPASQPAGNEAPTVGDGGDHSQDRGGSRRGLAKKVKPFYRLGERETAAYCLIKGIDYIVEECPLVAGNTVLRYKDALNGIEAHSPGTKAQFLFGFLDRARDAHFPAEASDAGAELVGCGECDMPTPRPSDGRPAVCAFCRTRRRMLRLVDDGPGTAGRRSA
;
A
#
# COMPACT_ATOMS: atom_id res chain seq x y z
N MET A 1 -6.93 -8.53 3.39
CA MET A 1 -7.30 -7.80 2.16
C MET A 1 -6.64 -8.46 0.96
N ALA A 2 -7.39 -8.77 -0.09
CA ALA A 2 -6.81 -9.16 -1.38
C ALA A 2 -6.91 -7.98 -2.37
N THR A 3 -5.92 -7.82 -3.24
CA THR A 3 -5.93 -6.81 -4.30
C THR A 3 -5.65 -7.44 -5.66
N GLY A 4 -6.23 -6.88 -6.73
CA GLY A 4 -6.11 -7.38 -8.10
C GLY A 4 -4.80 -7.04 -8.83
N HIS A 5 -3.71 -6.74 -8.12
CA HIS A 5 -2.41 -6.50 -8.75
C HIS A 5 -1.95 -7.77 -9.46
N ASN A 6 -1.64 -7.63 -10.74
CA ASN A 6 -1.28 -8.72 -11.64
C ASN A 6 0.23 -8.74 -11.93
N LEU A 7 0.69 -9.64 -12.79
CA LEU A 7 2.09 -9.79 -13.16
C LEU A 7 2.68 -8.50 -13.79
N ASP A 8 1.93 -7.83 -14.65
CA ASP A 8 2.36 -6.59 -15.30
C ASP A 8 2.52 -5.45 -14.29
N ASP A 9 1.60 -5.31 -13.34
CA ASP A 9 1.71 -4.32 -12.25
C ASP A 9 3.00 -4.49 -11.45
N GLU A 10 3.26 -5.73 -11.02
CA GLU A 10 4.39 -6.04 -10.14
C GLU A 10 5.72 -5.97 -10.88
N ALA A 11 5.78 -6.46 -12.12
CA ALA A 11 6.99 -6.39 -12.94
C ALA A 11 7.33 -4.94 -13.33
N SER A 12 6.35 -4.11 -13.66
CA SER A 12 6.58 -2.69 -13.96
C SER A 12 6.95 -1.88 -12.72
N GLN A 13 6.37 -2.19 -11.55
CA GLN A 13 6.80 -1.61 -10.28
C GLN A 13 8.25 -1.99 -9.97
N LEU A 14 8.60 -3.27 -10.13
CA LEU A 14 9.97 -3.76 -9.92
C LEU A 14 10.96 -3.04 -10.84
N LEU A 15 10.66 -2.97 -12.14
CA LEU A 15 11.50 -2.26 -13.11
C LEU A 15 11.68 -0.79 -12.73
N GLY A 16 10.59 -0.11 -12.36
CA GLY A 16 10.63 1.29 -11.97
C GLY A 16 11.44 1.55 -10.70
N ASN A 17 11.40 0.64 -9.73
CA ASN A 17 12.19 0.73 -8.50
C ASN A 17 13.67 0.47 -8.79
N LEU A 18 13.97 -0.53 -9.63
CA LEU A 18 15.33 -0.88 -10.02
C LEU A 18 16.02 0.25 -10.79
N LEU A 19 15.36 0.81 -11.82
CA LEU A 19 15.92 1.90 -12.63
C LEU A 19 16.22 3.17 -11.82
N ARG A 20 15.57 3.35 -10.68
CA ARG A 20 15.73 4.50 -9.77
C ARG A 20 16.46 4.14 -8.47
N TRP A 21 16.97 2.91 -8.36
CA TRP A 21 17.66 2.39 -7.18
C TRP A 21 16.92 2.65 -5.87
N GLN A 22 15.60 2.43 -5.89
CA GLN A 22 14.73 2.58 -4.72
C GLN A 22 14.83 1.34 -3.82
N THR A 23 15.99 1.15 -3.19
CA THR A 23 16.34 -0.06 -2.41
C THR A 23 15.35 -0.37 -1.30
N ALA A 24 14.85 0.63 -0.57
CA ALA A 24 13.83 0.44 0.47
C ALA A 24 12.47 -0.06 -0.07
N PHE A 25 12.15 0.19 -1.34
CA PHE A 25 10.96 -0.37 -1.98
C PHE A 25 11.23 -1.77 -2.56
N LEU A 26 12.46 -2.01 -3.05
CA LEU A 26 12.89 -3.33 -3.50
C LEU A 26 12.90 -4.34 -2.34
N SER A 27 13.41 -3.96 -1.16
CA SER A 27 13.44 -4.83 0.02
C SER A 27 12.04 -5.21 0.52
N ARG A 28 11.04 -4.35 0.30
CA ARG A 28 9.66 -4.54 0.74
C ARG A 28 8.72 -5.09 -0.32
N GLN A 29 9.20 -5.29 -1.54
CA GLN A 29 8.34 -5.82 -2.61
C GLN A 29 8.03 -7.29 -2.34
N ASP A 30 6.74 -7.58 -2.15
CA ASP A 30 6.22 -8.91 -1.86
C ASP A 30 4.78 -9.07 -2.38
N VAL A 31 4.38 -10.34 -2.55
CA VAL A 31 3.03 -10.81 -2.90
C VAL A 31 2.13 -10.91 -1.67
N ALA A 32 2.73 -11.06 -0.49
CA ALA A 32 2.02 -11.14 0.78
C ALA A 32 2.68 -10.26 1.84
N LEU A 33 1.88 -9.39 2.45
CA LEU A 33 2.28 -8.61 3.62
C LEU A 33 1.53 -9.16 4.84
N PRO A 34 2.24 -9.56 5.91
CA PRO A 34 1.61 -10.07 7.12
C PRO A 34 0.77 -8.98 7.80
N ALA A 35 -0.14 -9.40 8.69
CA ALA A 35 -0.81 -8.44 9.55
C ALA A 35 0.21 -7.84 10.53
N SER A 36 0.09 -6.54 10.84
CA SER A 36 0.90 -5.95 11.91
C SER A 36 0.26 -6.24 13.27
N GLN A 37 1.09 -6.20 14.30
CA GLN A 37 0.61 -6.17 15.67
C GLN A 37 -0.28 -4.92 15.89
N PRO A 38 -1.25 -4.99 16.83
CA PRO A 38 -2.05 -3.85 17.20
C PRO A 38 -1.17 -2.72 17.72
N ALA A 39 -1.49 -1.49 17.31
CA ALA A 39 -0.77 -0.33 17.75
C ALA A 39 -1.09 -0.07 19.23
N GLY A 40 -0.09 -0.24 20.10
CA GLY A 40 -0.22 -0.06 21.55
C GLY A 40 0.49 1.21 21.99
N ASN A 41 -0.18 2.06 22.77
CA ASN A 41 0.44 3.20 23.44
C ASN A 41 0.91 2.86 24.87
N GLU A 42 0.73 1.61 25.31
CA GLU A 42 1.01 1.13 26.68
C GLU A 42 1.73 -0.23 26.64
N ALA A 43 2.69 -0.41 27.55
CA ALA A 43 3.30 -1.70 27.83
C ALA A 43 2.23 -2.72 28.25
N PRO A 44 2.40 -4.04 28.00
CA PRO A 44 1.39 -5.03 28.33
C PRO A 44 1.20 -5.07 29.85
N THR A 45 0.10 -4.52 30.36
CA THR A 45 -0.34 -4.74 31.73
C THR A 45 -0.96 -6.13 31.78
N VAL A 46 -0.26 -7.06 32.42
CA VAL A 46 -0.84 -8.33 32.85
C VAL A 46 -1.88 -7.97 33.92
N GLY A 47 -3.16 -8.00 33.54
CA GLY A 47 -4.28 -7.62 34.39
C GLY A 47 -5.37 -8.68 34.33
N ASP A 48 -5.76 -9.11 35.51
CA ASP A 48 -6.61 -10.24 35.89
C ASP A 48 -8.06 -10.15 35.36
N GLY A 49 -8.73 -11.29 35.26
CA GLY A 49 -9.97 -11.52 34.54
C GLY A 49 -11.15 -10.59 34.90
N GLY A 50 -11.95 -10.24 33.87
CA GLY A 50 -13.16 -9.44 34.02
C GLY A 50 -14.03 -9.40 32.76
N ASP A 51 -15.23 -9.99 32.89
CA ASP A 51 -16.52 -9.80 32.19
C ASP A 51 -16.56 -9.33 30.71
N HIS A 52 -17.06 -10.22 29.84
CA HIS A 52 -17.31 -10.03 28.41
C HIS A 52 -18.67 -9.37 28.11
N SER A 53 -18.94 -8.19 28.66
CA SER A 53 -20.16 -7.46 28.31
C SER A 53 -19.98 -5.94 28.28
N GLN A 54 -19.37 -5.43 27.20
CA GLN A 54 -19.58 -4.12 26.56
C GLN A 54 -18.37 -3.75 25.67
N ASP A 55 -18.28 -4.28 24.44
CA ASP A 55 -17.35 -3.78 23.42
C ASP A 55 -18.07 -2.75 22.52
N ARG A 56 -18.27 -1.54 23.05
CA ARG A 56 -18.52 -0.33 22.25
C ARG A 56 -17.28 0.56 22.33
N GLY A 57 -16.36 0.42 21.37
CA GLY A 57 -15.44 1.49 21.00
C GLY A 57 -13.96 1.12 20.98
N GLY A 58 -13.39 1.07 19.78
CA GLY A 58 -11.94 1.18 19.56
C GLY A 58 -11.16 -0.12 19.69
N SER A 59 -11.45 -1.11 18.84
CA SER A 59 -10.49 -2.20 18.61
C SER A 59 -9.20 -1.57 18.10
N ARG A 60 -8.15 -1.58 18.95
CA ARG A 60 -6.76 -1.24 18.61
C ARG A 60 -6.32 -2.17 17.48
N ARG A 61 -6.56 -1.79 16.23
CA ARG A 61 -6.37 -2.66 15.05
C ARG A 61 -5.00 -2.45 14.46
N GLY A 62 -4.23 -3.54 14.32
CA GLY A 62 -3.05 -3.56 13.47
C GLY A 62 -3.41 -3.40 11.98
N LEU A 63 -2.40 -3.22 11.13
CA LEU A 63 -2.55 -3.24 9.69
C LEU A 63 -3.01 -4.64 9.26
N ALA A 64 -4.08 -4.71 8.48
CA ALA A 64 -4.60 -5.97 7.98
C ALA A 64 -3.59 -6.63 7.00
N LYS A 65 -3.49 -7.96 7.06
CA LYS A 65 -2.76 -8.76 6.07
C LYS A 65 -3.19 -8.38 4.65
N LYS A 66 -2.25 -8.22 3.72
CA LYS A 66 -2.50 -7.94 2.30
C LYS A 66 -1.93 -9.06 1.42
N VAL A 67 -2.67 -9.49 0.42
CA VAL A 67 -2.21 -10.49 -0.58
C VAL A 67 -2.54 -10.04 -1.99
N LYS A 68 -1.73 -10.46 -2.97
CA LYS A 68 -1.87 -10.19 -4.40
C LYS A 68 -2.05 -11.51 -5.17
N PRO A 69 -3.26 -12.09 -5.23
CA PRO A 69 -3.45 -13.43 -5.81
C PRO A 69 -3.10 -13.53 -7.30
N PHE A 70 -3.21 -12.44 -8.05
CA PHE A 70 -3.01 -12.41 -9.50
C PHE A 70 -1.58 -12.13 -9.94
N TYR A 71 -0.60 -12.07 -9.02
CA TYR A 71 0.80 -11.75 -9.35
C TYR A 71 1.47 -12.69 -10.38
N ARG A 72 0.85 -13.83 -10.67
CA ARG A 72 1.32 -14.80 -11.69
C ARG A 72 0.60 -14.71 -13.03
N LEU A 73 -0.45 -13.90 -13.13
CA LEU A 73 -1.29 -13.76 -14.31
C LEU A 73 -1.03 -12.41 -14.95
N GLY A 74 -0.92 -12.36 -16.27
CA GLY A 74 -0.81 -11.10 -17.00
C GLY A 74 -2.12 -10.32 -17.08
N GLU A 75 -2.03 -9.04 -17.43
CA GLU A 75 -3.20 -8.19 -17.74
C GLU A 75 -4.05 -8.80 -18.85
N ARG A 76 -3.40 -9.27 -19.92
CA ARG A 76 -4.07 -9.91 -21.05
C ARG A 76 -4.84 -11.17 -20.64
N GLU A 77 -4.28 -11.97 -19.73
CA GLU A 77 -4.94 -13.19 -19.24
C GLU A 77 -6.12 -12.87 -18.32
N THR A 78 -5.93 -11.89 -17.43
CA THR A 78 -6.98 -11.42 -16.51
C THR A 78 -8.14 -10.80 -17.27
N ALA A 79 -7.86 -9.96 -18.29
CA ALA A 79 -8.87 -9.38 -19.17
C ALA A 79 -9.60 -10.45 -19.98
N ALA A 80 -8.87 -11.42 -20.57
CA ALA A 80 -9.48 -12.52 -21.29
C ALA A 80 -10.42 -13.35 -20.39
N TYR A 81 -10.03 -13.58 -19.13
CA TYR A 81 -10.89 -14.24 -18.15
C TYR A 81 -12.19 -13.46 -17.92
N CYS A 82 -12.12 -12.14 -17.71
CA CYS A 82 -13.31 -11.30 -17.55
C CYS A 82 -14.25 -11.40 -18.76
N LEU A 83 -13.71 -11.32 -19.99
CA LEU A 83 -14.49 -11.43 -21.22
C LEU A 83 -15.18 -12.79 -21.35
N ILE A 84 -14.44 -13.88 -21.15
CA ILE A 84 -14.98 -15.26 -21.26
C ILE A 84 -16.05 -15.51 -20.20
N LYS A 85 -15.89 -14.95 -19.00
CA LYS A 85 -16.83 -15.12 -17.89
C LYS A 85 -17.99 -14.12 -17.91
N GLY A 86 -18.01 -13.17 -18.85
CA GLY A 86 -19.01 -12.12 -18.90
C GLY A 86 -18.98 -11.20 -17.68
N ILE A 87 -17.79 -10.95 -17.12
CA ILE A 87 -17.59 -10.01 -16.02
C ILE A 87 -17.31 -8.64 -16.64
N ASP A 88 -18.28 -7.74 -16.52
CA ASP A 88 -18.15 -6.36 -16.97
C ASP A 88 -17.20 -5.58 -16.04
N TYR A 89 -16.38 -4.69 -16.62
CA TYR A 89 -15.40 -3.90 -15.90
C TYR A 89 -15.14 -2.56 -16.59
N ILE A 90 -14.76 -1.57 -15.79
CA ILE A 90 -14.42 -0.23 -16.27
C ILE A 90 -13.07 -0.30 -16.98
N VAL A 91 -13.06 0.00 -18.28
CA VAL A 91 -11.86 0.03 -19.12
C VAL A 91 -11.23 1.42 -19.10
N GLU A 92 -12.05 2.45 -18.88
CA GLU A 92 -11.60 3.83 -18.83
C GLU A 92 -10.59 4.05 -17.70
N GLU A 93 -9.42 4.56 -18.07
CA GLU A 93 -8.42 4.95 -17.09
C GLU A 93 -8.84 6.23 -16.34
N CYS A 94 -8.24 6.42 -15.16
CA CYS A 94 -8.43 7.65 -14.40
C CYS A 94 -8.05 8.88 -15.25
N PRO A 95 -8.91 9.91 -15.37
CA PRO A 95 -8.57 11.13 -16.13
C PRO A 95 -7.31 11.86 -15.65
N LEU A 96 -6.89 11.60 -14.40
CA LEU A 96 -5.70 12.17 -13.78
C LEU A 96 -4.45 11.27 -13.92
N VAL A 97 -4.49 10.21 -14.74
CA VAL A 97 -3.39 9.25 -14.91
C VAL A 97 -2.22 9.80 -15.74
N ALA A 98 -2.42 10.95 -16.41
CA ALA A 98 -1.42 11.56 -17.27
C ALA A 98 -0.06 11.72 -16.56
N GLY A 99 1.01 11.24 -17.21
CA GLY A 99 2.37 11.27 -16.65
C GLY A 99 2.74 10.06 -15.78
N ASN A 100 1.87 9.07 -15.63
CA ASN A 100 2.18 7.86 -14.87
C ASN A 100 3.34 7.07 -15.51
N THR A 101 4.48 7.01 -14.81
CA THR A 101 5.65 6.25 -15.27
C THR A 101 5.41 4.75 -15.35
N VAL A 102 4.46 4.20 -14.58
CA VAL A 102 4.17 2.76 -14.58
C VAL A 102 3.65 2.30 -15.94
N LEU A 103 2.80 3.09 -16.61
CA LEU A 103 2.31 2.76 -17.96
C LEU A 103 3.47 2.64 -18.96
N ARG A 104 4.45 3.54 -18.89
CA ARG A 104 5.64 3.49 -19.75
C ARG A 104 6.49 2.24 -19.50
N TYR A 105 6.57 1.79 -18.24
CA TYR A 105 7.27 0.56 -17.90
C TYR A 105 6.52 -0.69 -18.35
N LYS A 106 5.17 -0.67 -18.31
CA LYS A 106 4.33 -1.74 -18.88
C LYS A 106 4.58 -1.85 -20.38
N ASP A 107 4.58 -0.74 -21.10
CA ASP A 107 4.85 -0.72 -22.55
C ASP A 107 6.23 -1.28 -22.89
N ALA A 108 7.26 -0.88 -22.14
CA ALA A 108 8.62 -1.38 -22.33
C ALA A 108 8.71 -2.90 -22.10
N LEU A 109 8.13 -3.40 -21.00
CA LEU A 109 8.10 -4.83 -20.70
C LEU A 109 7.25 -5.62 -21.70
N ASN A 110 6.13 -5.05 -22.17
CA ASN A 110 5.31 -5.63 -23.23
C ASN A 110 6.10 -5.81 -24.53
N GLY A 111 6.92 -4.81 -24.90
CA GLY A 111 7.78 -4.88 -26.08
C GLY A 111 8.81 -6.01 -25.99
N ILE A 112 9.40 -6.22 -24.82
CA ILE A 112 10.36 -7.31 -24.58
C ILE A 112 9.63 -8.67 -24.58
N GLU A 113 8.54 -8.78 -23.83
CA GLU A 113 7.72 -10.00 -23.70
C GLU A 113 7.24 -10.52 -25.06
N ALA A 114 6.89 -9.63 -25.99
CA ALA A 114 6.45 -9.99 -27.34
C ALA A 114 7.52 -10.75 -28.15
N HIS A 115 8.81 -10.51 -27.89
CA HIS A 115 9.92 -11.17 -28.57
C HIS A 115 10.58 -12.25 -27.70
N SER A 116 10.33 -12.25 -26.40
CA SER A 116 10.88 -13.21 -25.44
C SER A 116 9.82 -13.56 -24.39
N PRO A 117 8.90 -14.49 -24.71
CA PRO A 117 7.82 -14.90 -23.82
C PRO A 117 8.36 -15.46 -22.49
N GLY A 118 7.73 -15.05 -21.39
CA GLY A 118 8.12 -15.40 -20.02
C GLY A 118 9.06 -14.39 -19.37
N THR A 119 9.46 -13.31 -20.05
CA THR A 119 10.38 -12.30 -19.50
C THR A 119 9.84 -11.68 -18.22
N LYS A 120 8.58 -11.24 -18.18
CA LYS A 120 7.99 -10.62 -16.98
C LYS A 120 7.96 -11.60 -15.80
N ALA A 121 7.56 -12.85 -16.07
CA ALA A 121 7.48 -13.90 -15.07
C ALA A 121 8.87 -14.22 -14.50
N GLN A 122 9.87 -14.45 -15.37
CA GLN A 122 11.23 -14.72 -14.94
C GLN A 122 11.84 -13.55 -14.16
N PHE A 123 11.56 -12.31 -14.59
CA PHE A 123 12.05 -11.11 -13.92
C PHE A 123 11.48 -10.99 -12.50
N LEU A 124 10.15 -11.05 -12.35
CA LEU A 124 9.51 -10.92 -11.04
C LEU A 124 9.82 -12.12 -10.12
N PHE A 125 9.65 -13.35 -10.62
CA PHE A 125 9.83 -14.54 -9.77
C PHE A 125 11.29 -14.75 -9.43
N GLY A 126 12.21 -14.53 -10.38
CA GLY A 126 13.63 -14.56 -10.10
C GLY A 126 14.05 -13.52 -9.06
N PHE A 127 13.44 -12.33 -9.11
CA PHE A 127 13.66 -11.33 -8.08
C PHE A 127 13.18 -11.80 -6.70
N LEU A 128 11.93 -12.26 -6.59
CA LEU A 128 11.35 -12.71 -5.32
C LEU A 128 12.07 -13.94 -4.73
N ASP A 129 12.38 -14.94 -5.56
CA ASP A 129 12.93 -16.22 -5.10
C ASP A 129 14.44 -16.16 -4.80
N ARG A 130 15.19 -15.29 -5.49
CA ARG A 130 16.66 -15.32 -5.44
C ARG A 130 17.31 -13.98 -5.14
N ALA A 131 16.78 -12.88 -5.66
CA ALA A 131 17.51 -11.61 -5.63
C ALA A 131 17.14 -10.72 -4.44
N ARG A 132 15.88 -10.68 -4.04
CA ARG A 132 15.37 -9.73 -3.04
C ARG A 132 16.13 -9.86 -1.73
N ASP A 133 16.09 -11.03 -1.10
CA ASP A 133 16.66 -11.21 0.23
C ASP A 133 18.21 -11.25 0.19
N ALA A 134 18.79 -11.66 -0.95
CA ALA A 134 20.24 -11.76 -1.12
C ALA A 134 20.93 -10.42 -1.46
N HIS A 135 20.24 -9.53 -2.20
CA HIS A 135 20.83 -8.28 -2.70
C HIS A 135 20.15 -7.02 -2.16
N PHE A 136 18.94 -7.15 -1.63
CA PHE A 136 18.16 -6.06 -1.03
C PHE A 136 17.60 -6.47 0.34
N PRO A 137 18.45 -6.93 1.27
CA PRO A 137 17.99 -7.30 2.61
C PRO A 137 17.33 -6.10 3.27
N ALA A 138 16.25 -6.34 4.03
CA ALA A 138 15.63 -5.29 4.82
C ALA A 138 16.67 -4.74 5.83
N GLU A 139 16.99 -3.46 5.74
CA GLU A 139 17.88 -2.81 6.70
C GLU A 139 17.21 -2.63 8.07
N ALA A 140 17.98 -2.36 9.12
CA ALA A 140 17.42 -1.98 10.43
C ALA A 140 16.54 -0.71 10.35
N SER A 141 16.81 0.17 9.38
CA SER A 141 15.97 1.32 9.02
C SER A 141 14.64 0.92 8.35
N ASP A 142 14.58 -0.29 7.77
CA ASP A 142 13.39 -0.91 7.17
C ASP A 142 12.55 -1.72 8.15
N ALA A 143 13.05 -2.01 9.37
CA ALA A 143 12.31 -2.72 10.43
C ALA A 143 11.02 -2.02 10.87
N GLY A 144 10.74 -0.83 10.32
CA GLY A 144 9.58 -0.03 10.61
C GLY A 144 9.79 0.71 11.93
N ALA A 145 9.57 2.02 11.92
CA ALA A 145 9.40 2.75 13.16
C ALA A 145 8.27 2.08 13.98
N GLU A 146 8.44 2.04 15.29
CA GLU A 146 7.42 1.53 16.22
C GLU A 146 6.05 2.09 15.85
N LEU A 147 5.08 1.20 15.63
CA LEU A 147 3.73 1.58 15.25
C LEU A 147 2.90 1.86 16.49
N VAL A 148 2.38 3.09 16.57
CA VAL A 148 1.52 3.57 17.65
C VAL A 148 0.17 4.02 17.10
N GLY A 149 -0.83 4.13 17.98
CA GLY A 149 -2.17 4.55 17.60
C GLY A 149 -2.18 6.03 17.20
N CYS A 150 -2.80 6.37 16.08
CA CYS A 150 -3.01 7.76 15.69
C CYS A 150 -3.89 8.48 16.74
N GLY A 151 -3.44 9.62 17.26
CA GLY A 151 -4.19 10.40 18.26
C GLY A 151 -5.53 10.96 17.76
N GLU A 152 -5.85 10.87 16.48
CA GLU A 152 -7.14 11.33 15.91
C GLU A 152 -8.07 10.18 15.47
N CYS A 153 -7.52 9.08 14.94
CA CYS A 153 -8.33 8.00 14.35
C CYS A 153 -7.93 6.60 14.80
N ASP A 154 -6.99 6.48 15.73
CA ASP A 154 -6.44 5.25 16.30
C ASP A 154 -5.74 4.28 15.32
N MET A 155 -5.74 4.58 14.01
CA MET A 155 -5.06 3.76 13.00
C MET A 155 -3.54 3.75 13.20
N PRO A 156 -2.85 2.62 12.89
CA PRO A 156 -1.39 2.51 13.04
C PRO A 156 -0.63 3.60 12.29
N THR A 157 0.33 4.23 12.97
CA THR A 157 1.23 5.22 12.41
C THR A 157 2.62 5.11 13.06
N PRO A 158 3.71 5.41 12.33
CA PRO A 158 5.04 5.53 12.92
C PRO A 158 5.06 6.49 14.13
N ARG A 159 5.70 6.07 15.23
CA ARG A 159 6.05 6.95 16.35
C ARG A 159 6.98 8.06 15.86
N PRO A 160 6.66 9.34 16.05
CA PRO A 160 7.56 10.43 15.73
C PRO A 160 8.82 10.43 16.61
N SER A 161 9.97 10.71 16.03
CA SER A 161 11.26 10.79 16.75
C SER A 161 11.39 12.01 17.66
N ASP A 162 10.56 13.04 17.44
CA ASP A 162 10.53 14.32 18.16
C ASP A 162 9.58 14.32 19.37
N GLY A 163 9.03 13.16 19.75
CA GLY A 163 8.19 13.02 20.94
C GLY A 163 6.78 13.62 20.84
N ARG A 164 6.43 14.26 19.71
CA ARG A 164 5.08 14.79 19.48
C ARG A 164 4.05 13.65 19.37
N PRO A 165 2.75 13.93 19.64
CA PRO A 165 1.69 12.96 19.41
C PRO A 165 1.69 12.45 17.97
N ALA A 166 1.55 11.14 17.82
CA ALA A 166 1.52 10.50 16.51
C ALA A 166 0.17 10.79 15.82
N VAL A 167 0.20 11.49 14.69
CA VAL A 167 -0.97 11.71 13.84
C VAL A 167 -0.66 11.13 12.47
N CYS A 168 -1.49 10.23 11.95
CA CYS A 168 -1.23 9.54 10.69
C CYS A 168 -1.25 10.49 9.48
N ALA A 169 -0.59 10.10 8.39
CA ALA A 169 -0.50 10.93 7.18
C ALA A 169 -1.87 11.31 6.61
N PHE A 170 -2.86 10.40 6.69
CA PHE A 170 -4.23 10.66 6.25
C PHE A 170 -4.87 11.80 7.04
N CYS A 171 -4.84 11.74 8.37
CA CYS A 171 -5.39 12.79 9.24
C CYS A 171 -4.70 14.14 9.03
N ARG A 172 -3.37 14.17 8.91
CA ARG A 172 -2.61 15.40 8.61
C ARG A 172 -3.05 16.04 7.30
N THR A 173 -3.17 15.23 6.24
CA THR A 173 -3.61 15.72 4.92
C THR A 173 -5.06 16.20 4.97
N ARG A 174 -5.96 15.43 5.58
CA ARG A 174 -7.37 15.80 5.76
C ARG A 174 -7.51 17.14 6.49
N ARG A 175 -6.78 17.34 7.58
CA ARG A 175 -6.77 18.60 8.32
C ARG A 175 -6.29 19.77 7.46
N ARG A 176 -5.24 19.59 6.67
CA ARG A 176 -4.74 20.62 5.74
C ARG A 176 -5.78 20.97 4.68
N MET A 177 -6.46 19.97 4.12
CA MET A 177 -7.52 20.18 3.12
C MET A 177 -8.72 20.92 3.70
N LEU A 178 -9.20 20.52 4.89
CA LEU A 178 -10.34 21.18 5.54
C LEU A 178 -10.05 22.65 5.87
N ARG A 179 -8.83 22.97 6.30
CA ARG A 179 -8.41 24.37 6.51
C ARG A 179 -8.49 25.20 5.23
N LEU A 180 -8.00 24.68 4.10
CA LEU A 180 -8.07 25.39 2.83
C LEU A 180 -9.51 25.61 2.35
N VAL A 181 -10.41 24.68 2.66
CA VAL A 181 -11.85 24.84 2.38
C VAL A 181 -12.46 25.89 3.30
N ASP A 182 -12.16 25.84 4.61
CA ASP A 182 -12.69 26.75 5.62
C ASP A 182 -12.17 28.19 5.47
N ASP A 183 -10.95 28.37 4.95
CA ASP A 183 -10.30 29.66 4.70
C ASP A 183 -10.50 30.16 3.25
N GLY A 184 -11.24 29.40 2.43
CA GLY A 184 -11.52 29.74 1.04
C GLY A 184 -12.52 30.90 0.89
N PRO A 185 -12.51 31.64 -0.25
CA PRO A 185 -13.36 32.81 -0.46
C PRO A 185 -14.89 32.53 -0.44
N GLY A 186 -15.33 31.28 -0.31
CA GLY A 186 -16.74 30.86 -0.26
C GLY A 186 -17.31 30.52 1.12
N THR A 187 -16.50 30.51 2.19
CA THR A 187 -16.92 30.09 3.55
C THR A 187 -17.08 31.25 4.54
N ALA A 188 -16.66 32.47 4.19
CA ALA A 188 -16.81 33.66 5.01
C ALA A 188 -18.28 34.00 5.37
N GLY A 189 -19.27 33.36 4.73
CA GLY A 189 -20.70 33.53 5.02
C GLY A 189 -21.38 32.40 5.80
N ARG A 190 -20.68 31.35 6.24
CA ARG A 190 -21.29 30.20 6.97
C ARG A 190 -20.98 30.14 8.46
N ARG A 191 -20.42 31.21 9.05
CA ARG A 191 -20.22 31.31 10.50
C ARG A 191 -21.16 32.34 11.13
N SER A 192 -22.48 32.09 11.10
CA SER A 192 -23.45 32.76 11.96
C SER A 192 -24.71 31.91 12.17
N ALA A 193 -24.78 31.20 13.31
CA ALA A 193 -25.96 30.99 14.17
C ALA A 193 -25.55 30.08 15.34
#